data_AF-A0A8H5TLY5-F1
#
_entry.id   AF-A0A8H5TLY5-F1
#
_cell.length_a   1.000
_cell.length_b   1.000
_cell.length_c   1.000
_cell.angle_alpha   90.00
_cell.angle_beta   90.00
_cell.angle_gamma   90.00
#
_symmetry.space_group_name_H-M   'P 1'
#
loop_
_entity.id
_entity.type
_entity.pdbx_description
1 polymer ?
#
loop_
_entity_poly.entity_id
_entity_poly.type
_entity_poly.pdbx_seq_one_letter_code
_entity_poly.pdbx_strand_id
1 'polypeptide(L)'
;MQRSKRFLLKRYSRLGRELPAPETTPTNPPTSASTDAGQSCRGSIDLSRIEKLPFEIRNEILLAIDSIADISSLVHASPTFHQQYRLDRAFWLWHCLKQEIGNILIDAYTVDTYNTPEFSSTRARQKVLLYIEDYKQQRSEGTESLRQPPEEDVTRIATFHTSIMRALMEHYAAWARANLKGLSEPTELSRTEERRILRGLYRFQIFCGLFGPPRGCGYYFSEDNINSEQRLQLLLDVYEPWEIEEILCINAFVHAKYRTLIKQVEWDLNPDNPSFDDKRRGPHTPPGAFHLANSMYGDDYRNGIVCRGLRVLSAALEIPSHSELLKLIASEVVSVQDDMISETTRPYHQDTRRDSQYSDRDRAQDNRERMRFEGECYYSPPFAWVVFWRELYSNLYGDYIPTSFRPWGYVMWDKDRLVNTDAVAIIDREWKAMCSRVVDGGELGDPRDEWTAN
;
A
#
# COMPACT_ATOMS: atom_id res chain seq x y z
N MET A 1 -4.78 -11.03 28.74
CA MET A 1 -5.73 -11.39 27.64
C MET A 1 -7.24 -11.32 27.94
N GLN A 2 -7.80 -11.91 29.01
CA GLN A 2 -9.27 -11.88 29.24
C GLN A 2 -9.89 -10.46 29.38
N ARG A 3 -9.08 -9.44 29.68
CA ARG A 3 -9.52 -8.04 29.84
C ARG A 3 -9.55 -7.26 28.52
N SER A 4 -8.57 -7.43 27.63
CA SER A 4 -8.58 -6.89 26.25
C SER A 4 -9.79 -7.39 25.44
N LYS A 5 -10.19 -8.65 25.67
CA LYS A 5 -11.41 -9.24 25.09
C LYS A 5 -12.68 -8.45 25.45
N ARG A 6 -12.79 -7.86 26.66
CA ARG A 6 -13.95 -7.04 27.07
C ARG A 6 -14.00 -5.67 26.39
N PHE A 7 -12.84 -5.09 26.07
CA PHE A 7 -12.75 -3.78 25.40
C PHE A 7 -13.29 -3.85 23.96
N LEU A 8 -13.02 -4.95 23.25
CA LEU A 8 -13.33 -5.09 21.83
C LEU A 8 -14.75 -5.62 21.56
N LEU A 9 -15.31 -6.45 22.43
CA LEU A 9 -16.68 -6.97 22.31
C LEU A 9 -17.76 -5.86 22.34
N LYS A 10 -17.50 -4.72 23.01
CA LYS A 10 -18.43 -3.57 23.02
C LYS A 10 -18.45 -2.77 21.70
N ARG A 11 -17.40 -2.88 20.87
CA ARG A 11 -17.20 -2.09 19.65
C ARG A 11 -18.05 -2.56 18.47
N TYR A 12 -18.33 -3.86 18.38
CA TYR A 12 -19.01 -4.47 17.21
C TYR A 12 -20.53 -4.24 17.15
N SER A 13 -21.14 -3.60 18.15
CA SER A 13 -22.61 -3.45 18.22
C SER A 13 -23.16 -2.16 17.62
N ARG A 14 -22.33 -1.19 17.19
CA ARG A 14 -22.82 0.11 16.69
C ARG A 14 -21.90 0.73 15.65
N LEU A 15 -22.16 0.46 14.37
CA LEU A 15 -21.72 1.34 13.29
C LEU A 15 -22.83 1.50 12.25
N GLY A 16 -23.42 2.68 12.21
CA GLY A 16 -24.43 3.04 11.22
C GLY A 16 -24.91 4.47 11.47
N ARG A 17 -24.25 5.44 10.83
CA ARG A 17 -24.93 6.60 10.23
C ARG A 17 -24.00 7.54 9.47
N GLU A 18 -24.63 8.11 8.44
CA GLU A 18 -24.17 9.02 7.40
C GLU A 18 -23.89 10.45 7.92
N LEU A 19 -23.09 11.19 7.14
CA LEU A 19 -22.92 12.64 7.24
C LEU A 19 -23.35 13.30 5.92
N PRO A 20 -23.93 14.53 5.97
CA PRO A 20 -24.46 15.23 4.79
C PRO A 20 -23.40 16.07 4.06
N ALA A 21 -23.71 16.36 2.80
CA ALA A 21 -22.92 17.11 1.82
C ALA A 21 -22.86 18.63 2.09
N PRO A 22 -21.88 19.36 1.51
CA PRO A 22 -21.93 20.81 1.40
C PRO A 22 -22.32 21.29 0.00
N GLU A 23 -23.14 22.35 -0.01
CA GLU A 23 -23.48 23.16 -1.17
C GLU A 23 -22.40 24.21 -1.52
N THR A 24 -22.62 24.76 -2.71
CA THR A 24 -21.77 25.50 -3.64
C THR A 24 -21.48 26.96 -3.28
N THR A 25 -20.45 27.54 -3.91
CA THR A 25 -20.34 28.99 -4.12
C THR A 25 -19.58 29.26 -5.45
N PRO A 26 -19.85 30.39 -6.14
CA PRO A 26 -19.72 30.50 -7.58
C PRO A 26 -18.43 31.15 -8.09
N THR A 27 -18.24 30.95 -9.39
CA THR A 27 -17.19 31.34 -10.34
C THR A 27 -17.21 32.83 -10.73
N ASN A 28 -16.03 33.41 -11.04
CA ASN A 28 -15.65 34.24 -12.23
C ASN A 28 -14.50 35.27 -11.93
N PRO A 29 -13.78 35.85 -12.93
CA PRO A 29 -12.49 35.33 -13.39
C PRO A 29 -11.43 36.48 -13.56
N PRO A 30 -10.53 36.51 -14.58
CA PRO A 30 -9.09 36.62 -14.41
C PRO A 30 -8.53 38.05 -14.60
N THR A 31 -7.27 38.27 -14.23
CA THR A 31 -6.48 39.41 -14.76
C THR A 31 -5.04 39.00 -14.97
N SER A 32 -4.64 39.10 -16.23
CA SER A 32 -3.30 38.91 -16.79
C SER A 32 -2.39 40.10 -16.46
N ALA A 33 -1.11 39.81 -16.24
CA ALA A 33 -0.03 40.70 -16.62
C ALA A 33 1.27 39.89 -16.83
N SER A 34 1.81 40.01 -18.04
CA SER A 34 3.23 39.82 -18.39
C SER A 34 4.10 40.78 -17.57
N THR A 35 5.42 40.69 -17.42
CA THR A 35 6.53 40.23 -18.25
C THR A 35 7.73 40.22 -17.29
N ASP A 36 8.68 39.29 -17.40
CA ASP A 36 10.05 39.68 -17.80
C ASP A 36 11.01 38.49 -17.81
N ALA A 37 11.71 38.43 -18.94
CA ALA A 37 12.73 37.46 -19.27
C ALA A 37 14.00 37.77 -18.47
N GLY A 38 14.26 36.97 -17.44
CA GLY A 38 15.56 36.87 -16.78
C GLY A 38 16.34 35.68 -17.33
N GLN A 39 17.17 35.94 -18.35
CA GLN A 39 18.02 34.97 -19.02
C GLN A 39 19.12 34.48 -18.04
N SER A 40 18.87 33.36 -17.37
CA SER A 40 19.88 32.70 -16.53
C SER A 40 20.72 31.75 -17.39
N CYS A 41 21.99 32.11 -17.61
CA CYS A 41 23.01 31.26 -18.19
C CYS A 41 23.18 29.97 -17.35
N ARG A 42 22.48 28.89 -17.71
CA ARG A 42 22.89 27.53 -17.34
C ARG A 42 23.93 27.07 -18.34
N GLY A 43 25.16 26.84 -17.87
CA GLY A 43 26.17 26.15 -18.65
C GLY A 43 25.65 24.78 -19.05
N SER A 44 25.29 24.64 -20.32
CA SER A 44 25.01 23.34 -20.93
C SER A 44 26.30 22.52 -20.82
N ILE A 45 26.27 21.45 -20.02
CA ILE A 45 27.34 20.46 -20.03
C ILE A 45 27.37 19.89 -21.45
N ASP A 46 28.44 20.17 -22.17
CA ASP A 46 28.67 19.65 -23.51
C ASP A 46 28.88 18.12 -23.40
N LEU A 47 27.81 17.35 -23.66
CA LEU A 47 27.79 15.89 -23.59
C LEU A 47 28.91 15.26 -24.43
N SER A 48 29.44 15.98 -25.43
CA SER A 48 30.59 15.57 -26.23
C SER A 48 31.87 15.30 -25.42
N ARG A 49 31.95 15.77 -24.17
CA ARG A 49 33.08 15.50 -23.27
C ARG A 49 32.94 14.20 -22.48
N ILE A 50 31.73 13.87 -22.03
CA ILE A 50 31.48 12.66 -21.22
C ILE A 50 31.53 11.41 -22.12
N GLU A 51 31.07 11.52 -23.37
CA GLU A 51 31.11 10.43 -24.34
C GLU A 51 32.52 10.04 -24.77
N LYS A 52 33.48 10.96 -24.65
CA LYS A 52 34.90 10.73 -24.97
C LYS A 52 35.68 10.14 -23.80
N LEU A 53 35.05 9.94 -22.65
CA LEU A 53 35.70 9.33 -21.50
C LEU A 53 36.04 7.85 -21.80
N PRO A 54 37.16 7.35 -21.23
CA PRO A 54 37.48 5.93 -21.29
C PRO A 54 36.31 5.07 -20.81
N PHE A 55 36.22 3.84 -21.35
CA PHE A 55 35.13 2.93 -21.04
C PHE A 55 34.97 2.71 -19.53
N GLU A 56 36.08 2.60 -18.82
CA GLU A 56 36.15 2.39 -17.38
C GLU A 56 35.53 3.57 -16.62
N ILE A 57 35.83 4.82 -17.02
CA ILE A 57 35.27 6.00 -16.38
C ILE A 57 33.77 6.12 -16.66
N ARG A 58 33.33 5.77 -17.88
CA ARG A 58 31.89 5.69 -18.19
C ARG A 58 31.20 4.61 -17.38
N ASN A 59 31.88 3.50 -17.11
CA ASN A 59 31.37 2.42 -16.26
C ASN A 59 31.19 2.89 -14.82
N GLU A 60 32.16 3.60 -14.26
CA GLU A 60 32.06 4.20 -12.93
C GLU A 60 30.91 5.22 -12.84
N ILE A 61 30.69 6.01 -13.89
CA ILE A 61 29.54 6.93 -13.96
C ILE A 61 28.22 6.14 -13.90
N LEU A 62 28.09 5.05 -14.66
CA LEU A 62 26.89 4.21 -14.64
C LEU A 62 26.68 3.52 -13.28
N LEU A 63 27.77 3.10 -12.60
CA LEU A 63 27.70 2.51 -11.26
C LEU A 63 27.28 3.52 -10.19
N ALA A 64 27.60 4.80 -10.38
CA ALA A 64 27.20 5.87 -9.46
C ALA A 64 25.72 6.27 -9.56
N ILE A 65 25.01 5.81 -10.59
CA ILE A 65 23.57 6.07 -10.74
C ILE A 65 22.80 5.16 -9.80
N ASP A 66 21.89 5.75 -9.02
CA ASP A 66 21.13 5.07 -7.97
C ASP A 66 19.63 4.94 -8.27
N SER A 67 19.17 5.42 -9.44
CA SER A 67 17.76 5.35 -9.84
C SER A 67 17.55 4.91 -11.30
N ILE A 68 16.42 4.25 -11.56
CA ILE A 68 16.04 3.86 -12.93
C ILE A 68 15.74 5.09 -13.81
N ALA A 69 15.21 6.16 -13.22
CA ALA A 69 14.89 7.38 -13.94
C ALA A 69 16.15 8.08 -14.46
N ASP A 70 17.22 8.12 -13.66
CA ASP A 70 18.47 8.77 -14.03
C ASP A 70 19.23 7.97 -15.09
N ILE A 71 19.27 6.64 -14.97
CA ILE A 71 19.89 5.82 -16.01
C ILE A 71 19.11 5.92 -17.32
N SER A 72 17.77 5.92 -17.26
CA SER A 72 16.92 6.12 -18.43
C SER A 72 17.23 7.47 -19.09
N SER A 73 17.31 8.54 -18.30
CA SER A 73 17.64 9.88 -18.79
C SER A 73 19.02 9.93 -19.47
N LEU A 74 20.04 9.30 -18.85
CA LEU A 74 21.39 9.26 -19.40
C LEU A 74 21.47 8.48 -20.72
N VAL A 75 20.85 7.30 -20.79
CA VAL A 75 20.88 6.48 -22.02
C VAL A 75 20.06 7.10 -23.15
N HIS A 76 19.05 7.91 -22.84
CA HIS A 76 18.34 8.69 -23.85
C HIS A 76 19.11 9.92 -24.30
N ALA A 77 19.89 10.53 -23.41
CA ALA A 77 20.69 11.72 -23.71
C ALA A 77 21.99 11.40 -24.47
N SER A 78 22.53 10.18 -24.36
CA SER A 78 23.82 9.81 -24.96
C SER A 78 23.79 8.45 -25.67
N PRO A 79 24.05 8.40 -26.99
CA PRO A 79 24.21 7.16 -27.73
C PRO A 79 25.36 6.27 -27.22
N THR A 80 26.43 6.88 -26.71
CA THR A 80 27.60 6.15 -26.18
C THR A 80 27.25 5.42 -24.89
N PHE A 81 26.54 6.08 -23.96
CA PHE A 81 26.03 5.40 -22.76
C PHE A 81 24.93 4.40 -23.10
N HIS A 82 24.09 4.68 -24.10
CA HIS A 82 23.12 3.71 -24.59
C HIS A 82 23.77 2.42 -25.09
N GLN A 83 24.84 2.52 -25.88
CA GLN A 83 25.58 1.35 -26.36
C GLN A 83 26.19 0.55 -25.21
N GLN A 84 26.77 1.22 -24.20
CA GLN A 84 27.33 0.54 -23.03
C GLN A 84 26.26 -0.10 -22.15
N TYR A 85 25.14 0.59 -21.93
CA TYR A 85 23.98 0.05 -21.23
C TYR A 85 23.45 -1.22 -21.91
N ARG A 86 23.41 -1.25 -23.24
CA ARG A 86 22.94 -2.41 -24.01
C ARG A 86 23.84 -3.64 -23.94
N LEU A 87 25.11 -3.50 -23.52
CA LEU A 87 25.99 -4.66 -23.35
C LEU A 87 25.55 -5.55 -22.19
N ASP A 88 24.97 -4.96 -21.14
CA ASP A 88 24.46 -5.70 -19.99
C ASP A 88 23.28 -4.96 -19.35
N ARG A 89 22.16 -4.93 -20.07
CA ARG A 89 20.96 -4.21 -19.67
C ARG A 89 20.41 -4.72 -18.34
N ALA A 90 20.46 -6.04 -18.13
CA ALA A 90 20.00 -6.67 -16.91
C ALA A 90 20.80 -6.17 -15.70
N PHE A 91 22.14 -6.17 -15.79
CA PHE A 91 23.03 -5.64 -14.75
C PHE A 91 22.65 -4.23 -14.32
N TRP A 92 22.55 -3.32 -15.28
CA TRP A 92 22.31 -1.91 -14.95
C TRP A 92 20.94 -1.67 -14.31
N LEU A 93 19.88 -2.30 -14.85
CA LEU A 93 18.54 -2.17 -14.27
C LEU A 93 18.46 -2.79 -12.88
N TRP A 94 19.06 -3.96 -12.68
CA TRP A 94 19.10 -4.63 -11.38
C TRP A 94 19.89 -3.86 -10.34
N HIS A 95 21.03 -3.28 -10.74
CA HIS A 95 21.84 -2.39 -9.91
C HIS A 95 21.02 -1.18 -9.46
N CYS A 96 20.40 -0.45 -10.39
CA CYS A 96 19.56 0.70 -10.07
C CYS A 96 18.39 0.33 -9.14
N LEU A 97 17.71 -0.79 -9.39
CA LEU A 97 16.67 -1.29 -8.49
C LEU A 97 17.24 -1.53 -7.08
N LYS A 98 18.36 -2.25 -6.97
CA LYS A 98 18.99 -2.55 -5.67
C LYS A 98 19.37 -1.27 -4.93
N GLN A 99 19.91 -0.27 -5.62
CA GLN A 99 20.27 1.02 -5.00
C GLN A 99 19.03 1.78 -4.53
N GLU A 100 18.02 1.86 -5.38
CA GLU A 100 16.85 2.70 -5.09
C GLU A 100 16.03 2.12 -3.94
N ILE A 101 15.57 0.87 -4.09
CA ILE A 101 14.60 0.25 -3.17
C ILE A 101 15.24 -0.63 -2.08
N GLY A 102 16.56 -0.86 -2.12
CA GLY A 102 17.28 -1.58 -1.07
C GLY A 102 16.70 -2.97 -0.80
N ASN A 103 16.39 -3.29 0.47
CA ASN A 103 15.86 -4.61 0.84
C ASN A 103 14.41 -4.86 0.38
N ILE A 104 13.69 -3.82 -0.07
CA ILE A 104 12.38 -3.97 -0.71
C ILE A 104 12.52 -4.71 -2.07
N LEU A 105 13.74 -4.85 -2.60
CA LEU A 105 14.00 -5.64 -3.79
C LEU A 105 13.50 -7.09 -3.69
N ILE A 106 13.52 -7.68 -2.49
CA ILE A 106 12.93 -9.00 -2.24
C ILE A 106 11.43 -8.94 -2.53
N ASP A 107 10.72 -7.98 -1.93
CA ASP A 107 9.28 -7.79 -2.13
C ASP A 107 8.96 -7.52 -3.62
N ALA A 108 9.80 -6.76 -4.33
CA ALA A 108 9.65 -6.49 -5.76
C ALA A 108 9.84 -7.73 -6.66
N TYR A 109 10.87 -8.52 -6.38
CA TYR A 109 11.14 -9.79 -7.06
C TYR A 109 9.99 -10.79 -6.83
N THR A 110 9.53 -10.88 -5.58
CA THR A 110 8.41 -11.71 -5.17
C THR A 110 7.12 -11.33 -5.90
N VAL A 111 6.82 -10.03 -6.03
CA VAL A 111 5.66 -9.57 -6.79
C VAL A 111 5.72 -9.95 -8.26
N ASP A 112 6.88 -9.87 -8.93
CA ASP A 112 6.99 -10.31 -10.32
C ASP A 112 6.76 -11.82 -10.46
N THR A 113 7.31 -12.62 -9.55
CA THR A 113 7.14 -14.07 -9.51
C THR A 113 5.66 -14.47 -9.46
N TYR A 114 4.85 -13.77 -8.64
CA TYR A 114 3.41 -14.04 -8.49
C TYR A 114 2.54 -13.45 -9.60
N ASN A 115 3.06 -12.49 -10.34
CA ASN A 115 2.32 -11.81 -11.40
C ASN A 115 2.41 -12.52 -12.75
N THR A 116 3.02 -13.70 -12.79
CA THR A 116 3.09 -14.56 -13.97
C THR A 116 1.71 -15.17 -14.30
N PRO A 117 1.32 -15.25 -15.60
CA PRO A 117 0.10 -15.94 -16.01
C PRO A 117 0.00 -17.39 -15.50
N GLU A 118 1.15 -18.06 -15.41
CA GLU A 118 1.29 -19.42 -14.90
C GLU A 118 0.89 -19.50 -13.43
N PHE A 119 1.34 -18.55 -12.60
CA PHE A 119 0.92 -18.50 -11.20
C PHE A 119 -0.58 -18.23 -11.09
N SER A 120 -1.07 -17.23 -11.81
CA SER A 120 -2.48 -16.81 -11.75
C SER A 120 -3.45 -17.94 -12.13
N SER A 121 -3.09 -18.77 -13.11
CA SER A 121 -3.92 -19.88 -13.60
C SER A 121 -3.84 -21.14 -12.74
N THR A 122 -2.80 -21.29 -11.92
CA THR A 122 -2.54 -22.52 -11.14
C THR A 122 -2.50 -22.29 -9.63
N ARG A 123 -2.98 -21.13 -9.16
CA ARG A 123 -2.93 -20.72 -7.76
C ARG A 123 -3.81 -21.59 -6.86
N ALA A 124 -3.23 -22.71 -6.43
CA ALA A 124 -3.78 -23.64 -5.46
C ALA A 124 -3.16 -23.41 -4.07
N ARG A 125 -3.86 -23.86 -3.01
CA ARG A 125 -3.42 -23.72 -1.62
C ARG A 125 -1.97 -24.16 -1.40
N GLN A 126 -1.59 -25.35 -1.87
CA GLN A 126 -0.24 -25.90 -1.69
C GLN A 126 0.83 -25.03 -2.35
N LYS A 127 0.55 -24.48 -3.54
CA LYS A 127 1.49 -23.57 -4.19
C LYS A 127 1.67 -22.30 -3.37
N VAL A 128 0.57 -21.69 -2.91
CA VAL A 128 0.63 -20.49 -2.06
C VAL A 128 1.49 -20.73 -0.82
N LEU A 129 1.35 -21.90 -0.17
CA LEU A 129 2.17 -22.25 1.00
C LEU A 129 3.67 -22.35 0.66
N LEU A 130 4.03 -23.02 -0.44
CA LEU A 130 5.42 -23.12 -0.88
C LEU A 130 6.03 -21.75 -1.18
N TYR A 131 5.29 -20.88 -1.87
CA TYR A 131 5.76 -19.54 -2.19
C TYR A 131 5.95 -18.65 -0.97
N ILE A 132 5.11 -18.81 0.06
CA ILE A 132 5.27 -18.09 1.31
C ILE A 132 6.53 -18.56 2.04
N GLU A 133 6.84 -19.86 2.00
CA GLU A 133 8.06 -20.39 2.58
C GLU A 133 9.31 -19.88 1.85
N ASP A 134 9.31 -19.90 0.51
CA ASP A 134 10.38 -19.33 -0.30
C ASP A 134 10.59 -17.84 0.02
N TYR A 135 9.50 -17.08 0.17
CA TYR A 135 9.56 -15.67 0.54
C TYR A 135 10.13 -15.45 1.95
N LYS A 136 9.74 -16.25 2.94
CA LYS A 136 10.30 -16.20 4.30
C LYS A 136 11.81 -16.49 4.29
N GLN A 137 12.22 -17.50 3.52
CA GLN A 137 13.62 -17.85 3.36
C GLN A 137 14.42 -16.70 2.74
N GLN A 138 13.95 -16.12 1.63
CA GLN A 138 14.60 -14.99 0.95
C GLN A 138 14.73 -13.77 1.87
N ARG A 139 13.70 -13.46 2.66
CA ARG A 139 13.76 -12.37 3.65
C ARG A 139 14.78 -12.61 4.75
N SER A 140 14.94 -13.86 5.16
CA SER A 140 15.89 -14.24 6.20
C SER A 140 17.33 -14.18 5.70
N GLU A 141 17.56 -14.49 4.43
CA GLU A 141 18.88 -14.42 3.79
C GLU A 141 19.28 -13.00 3.37
N GLY A 142 18.30 -12.14 3.04
CA GLY A 142 18.52 -10.75 2.64
C GLY A 142 18.89 -10.58 1.16
N THR A 143 19.01 -9.33 0.69
CA THR A 143 19.24 -9.03 -0.73
C THR A 143 20.58 -9.48 -1.30
N GLU A 144 21.56 -9.79 -0.45
CA GLU A 144 22.86 -10.27 -0.93
C GLU A 144 22.81 -11.71 -1.45
N SER A 145 21.83 -12.52 -1.02
CA SER A 145 21.63 -13.87 -1.56
C SER A 145 20.85 -13.87 -2.88
N LEU A 146 20.11 -12.80 -3.18
CA LEU A 146 19.33 -12.66 -4.40
C LEU A 146 20.26 -12.53 -5.61
N ARG A 147 20.33 -13.61 -6.38
CA ARG A 147 20.95 -13.58 -7.71
C ARG A 147 20.14 -12.71 -8.64
N GLN A 148 20.84 -11.99 -9.52
CA GLN A 148 20.19 -11.30 -10.60
C GLN A 148 19.36 -12.29 -11.44
N PRO A 149 18.08 -12.00 -11.70
CA PRO A 149 17.26 -12.83 -12.56
C PRO A 149 17.56 -12.55 -14.06
N PRO A 150 17.05 -13.38 -14.99
CA PRO A 150 17.15 -13.15 -16.42
C PRO A 150 16.73 -11.73 -16.85
N GLU A 151 17.28 -11.23 -17.96
CA GLU A 151 17.01 -9.86 -18.44
C GLU A 151 15.52 -9.55 -18.59
N GLU A 152 14.73 -10.51 -19.07
CA GLU A 152 13.28 -10.37 -19.24
C GLU A 152 12.60 -10.09 -17.90
N ASP A 153 12.99 -10.80 -16.85
CA ASP A 153 12.44 -10.67 -15.50
C ASP A 153 12.85 -9.33 -14.88
N VAL A 154 14.13 -8.96 -14.98
CA VAL A 154 14.61 -7.64 -14.53
C VAL A 154 13.85 -6.52 -15.24
N THR A 155 13.62 -6.65 -16.54
CA THR A 155 12.88 -5.66 -17.33
C THR A 155 11.43 -5.56 -16.86
N ARG A 156 10.76 -6.69 -16.57
CA ARG A 156 9.39 -6.68 -16.02
C ARG A 156 9.34 -6.03 -14.64
N ILE A 157 10.26 -6.38 -13.74
CA ILE A 157 10.36 -5.79 -12.40
C ILE A 157 10.58 -4.28 -12.50
N ALA A 158 11.54 -3.84 -13.31
CA ALA A 158 11.84 -2.42 -13.51
C ALA A 158 10.65 -1.65 -14.12
N THR A 159 9.97 -2.24 -15.11
CA THR A 159 8.78 -1.65 -15.74
C THR A 159 7.65 -1.52 -14.72
N PHE A 160 7.38 -2.57 -13.96
CA PHE A 160 6.34 -2.57 -12.92
C PHE A 160 6.64 -1.54 -11.83
N HIS A 161 7.91 -1.47 -11.40
CA HIS A 161 8.35 -0.51 -10.40
C HIS A 161 8.18 0.94 -10.88
N THR A 162 8.65 1.26 -12.09
CA THR A 162 8.59 2.62 -12.64
C THR A 162 7.19 3.05 -13.04
N SER A 163 6.44 2.19 -13.73
CA SER A 163 5.16 2.55 -14.34
C SER A 163 3.99 2.46 -13.37
N ILE A 164 4.08 1.62 -12.33
CA ILE A 164 2.95 1.37 -11.41
C ILE A 164 3.32 1.79 -9.99
N MET A 165 4.42 1.28 -9.45
CA MET A 165 4.73 1.52 -8.03
C MET A 165 5.08 2.99 -7.75
N ARG A 166 5.91 3.63 -8.58
CA ARG A 166 6.20 5.07 -8.42
C ARG A 166 4.98 5.96 -8.64
N ALA A 167 4.23 5.72 -9.72
CA ALA A 167 3.02 6.48 -10.01
C ALA A 167 2.02 6.41 -8.83
N LEU A 168 1.80 5.20 -8.28
CA LEU A 168 0.92 5.03 -7.12
C LEU A 168 1.51 5.59 -5.82
N MET A 169 2.84 5.58 -5.63
CA MET A 169 3.50 6.26 -4.51
C MET A 169 3.21 7.76 -4.53
N GLU A 170 3.33 8.40 -5.70
CA GLU A 170 3.00 9.83 -5.86
C GLU A 170 1.51 10.11 -5.60
N HIS A 171 0.61 9.28 -6.15
CA HIS A 171 -0.82 9.40 -5.89
C HIS A 171 -1.16 9.20 -4.40
N TYR A 172 -0.50 8.26 -3.73
CA TYR A 172 -0.65 8.03 -2.30
C TYR A 172 -0.16 9.22 -1.50
N ALA A 173 1.04 9.72 -1.78
CA ALA A 173 1.62 10.87 -1.08
C ALA A 173 0.73 12.11 -1.21
N ALA A 174 0.25 12.40 -2.43
CA ALA A 174 -0.68 13.50 -2.67
C ALA A 174 -2.00 13.33 -1.90
N TRP A 175 -2.56 12.11 -1.90
CA TRP A 175 -3.78 11.82 -1.13
C TRP A 175 -3.57 11.96 0.38
N ALA A 176 -2.50 11.40 0.92
CA ALA A 176 -2.24 11.42 2.34
C ALA A 176 -1.96 12.86 2.84
N ARG A 177 -1.24 13.68 2.05
CA ARG A 177 -1.05 15.12 2.32
C ARG A 177 -2.37 15.89 2.35
N ALA A 178 -3.32 15.55 1.49
CA ALA A 178 -4.65 16.17 1.50
C ALA A 178 -5.46 15.83 2.77
N ASN A 179 -5.12 14.74 3.47
CA ASN A 179 -5.81 14.30 4.69
C ASN A 179 -5.22 14.88 5.99
N LEU A 180 -4.05 15.53 5.95
CA LEU A 180 -3.49 16.22 7.12
C LEU A 180 -2.79 17.52 6.72
N LYS A 181 -3.34 18.65 7.18
CA LYS A 181 -2.74 19.96 7.02
C LYS A 181 -1.33 19.99 7.62
N GLY A 182 -0.39 20.56 6.88
CA GLY A 182 1.02 20.66 7.28
C GLY A 182 1.91 19.56 6.71
N LEU A 183 1.36 18.43 6.25
CA LEU A 183 2.18 17.40 5.56
C LEU A 183 2.67 17.84 4.17
N SER A 184 2.12 18.93 3.63
CA SER A 184 2.43 19.44 2.29
C SER A 184 3.88 19.87 2.11
N GLU A 185 4.60 20.19 3.20
CA GLU A 185 5.99 20.63 3.14
C GLU A 185 6.95 19.68 3.90
N PRO A 186 8.15 19.41 3.38
CA PRO A 186 8.61 19.73 2.02
C PRO A 186 7.83 18.96 0.94
N THR A 187 7.69 19.53 -0.26
CA THR A 187 6.95 18.87 -1.36
C THR A 187 7.60 17.54 -1.78
N GLU A 188 8.93 17.44 -1.71
CA GLU A 188 9.68 16.23 -2.01
C GLU A 188 9.55 15.21 -0.87
N LEU A 189 9.55 13.92 -1.22
CA LEU A 189 9.62 12.83 -0.26
C LEU A 189 11.08 12.59 0.10
N SER A 190 11.36 12.27 1.36
CA SER A 190 12.68 11.74 1.70
C SER A 190 12.82 10.30 1.20
N ARG A 191 14.07 9.84 1.03
CA ARG A 191 14.34 8.43 0.66
C ARG A 191 13.75 7.43 1.66
N THR A 192 13.63 7.80 2.94
CA THR A 192 13.02 6.95 3.96
C THR A 192 11.50 6.88 3.78
N GLU A 193 10.86 8.03 3.51
CA GLU A 193 9.41 8.11 3.25
C GLU A 193 9.03 7.34 1.98
N GLU A 194 9.77 7.52 0.89
CA GLU A 194 9.58 6.78 -0.36
C GLU A 194 9.66 5.28 -0.12
N ARG A 195 10.68 4.82 0.62
CA ARG A 195 10.86 3.40 0.93
C ARG A 195 9.75 2.84 1.80
N ARG A 196 9.26 3.57 2.80
CA ARG A 196 8.11 3.14 3.64
C ARG A 196 6.84 3.00 2.79
N ILE A 197 6.56 3.97 1.92
CA ILE A 197 5.38 3.92 1.03
C ILE A 197 5.50 2.77 0.03
N LEU A 198 6.65 2.64 -0.66
CA LEU A 198 6.91 1.56 -1.62
C LEU A 198 6.80 0.19 -0.94
N ARG A 199 7.36 0.03 0.26
CA ARG A 199 7.24 -1.21 1.04
C ARG A 199 5.79 -1.57 1.32
N GLY A 200 4.99 -0.60 1.76
CA GLY A 200 3.54 -0.79 1.94
C GLY A 200 2.84 -1.22 0.64
N LEU A 201 3.17 -0.58 -0.49
CA LEU A 201 2.59 -0.90 -1.81
C LEU A 201 2.96 -2.30 -2.28
N TYR A 202 4.24 -2.68 -2.22
CA TYR A 202 4.70 -4.02 -2.61
C TYR A 202 4.04 -5.09 -1.75
N ARG A 203 3.99 -4.92 -0.43
CA ARG A 203 3.42 -5.93 0.48
C ARG A 203 1.90 -6.01 0.38
N PHE A 204 1.22 -4.89 0.12
CA PHE A 204 -0.19 -4.91 -0.27
C PHE A 204 -0.40 -5.73 -1.55
N GLN A 205 0.44 -5.55 -2.57
CA GLN A 205 0.37 -6.31 -3.81
C GLN A 205 0.66 -7.80 -3.60
N ILE A 206 1.64 -8.16 -2.76
CA ILE A 206 1.92 -9.55 -2.36
C ILE A 206 0.67 -10.17 -1.74
N PHE A 207 0.05 -9.49 -0.77
CA PHE A 207 -1.16 -9.97 -0.11
C PHE A 207 -2.28 -10.25 -1.12
N CYS A 208 -2.54 -9.29 -2.03
CA CYS A 208 -3.56 -9.45 -3.07
C CYS A 208 -3.24 -10.61 -4.02
N GLY A 209 -1.99 -10.75 -4.45
CA GLY A 209 -1.56 -11.84 -5.35
C GLY A 209 -1.75 -13.22 -4.73
N LEU A 210 -1.37 -13.37 -3.46
CA LEU A 210 -1.45 -14.65 -2.74
C LEU A 210 -2.87 -15.03 -2.34
N PHE A 211 -3.67 -14.07 -1.86
CA PHE A 211 -4.95 -14.37 -1.20
C PHE A 211 -6.19 -13.83 -1.91
N GLY A 212 -6.07 -12.85 -2.81
CA GLY A 212 -7.20 -12.27 -3.53
C GLY A 212 -7.96 -13.31 -4.38
N PRO A 213 -9.18 -13.07 -4.85
CA PRO A 213 -9.95 -14.05 -5.63
C PRO A 213 -9.32 -14.32 -7.02
N PRO A 214 -9.38 -15.56 -7.55
CA PRO A 214 -8.87 -15.86 -8.89
C PRO A 214 -9.69 -15.10 -9.95
N ARG A 215 -9.11 -14.86 -11.12
CA ARG A 215 -9.87 -14.31 -12.26
C ARG A 215 -10.77 -15.41 -12.85
N GLY A 216 -12.00 -15.05 -13.21
CA GLY A 216 -12.95 -15.96 -13.87
C GLY A 216 -13.63 -16.98 -12.96
N CYS A 217 -13.29 -17.06 -11.67
CA CYS A 217 -13.99 -17.88 -10.68
C CYS A 217 -14.82 -16.99 -9.75
N GLY A 218 -16.10 -17.32 -9.56
CA GLY A 218 -16.89 -16.72 -8.48
C GLY A 218 -16.27 -17.09 -7.13
N TYR A 219 -16.20 -16.13 -6.21
CA TYR A 219 -15.74 -16.38 -4.84
C TYR A 219 -16.82 -17.15 -4.07
N TYR A 220 -16.99 -18.43 -4.40
CA TYR A 220 -17.73 -19.36 -3.57
C TYR A 220 -16.73 -20.12 -2.71
N PHE A 221 -17.09 -20.25 -1.43
CA PHE A 221 -16.33 -20.88 -0.35
C PHE A 221 -15.84 -22.28 -0.76
N SER A 222 -14.63 -22.35 -1.31
CA SER A 222 -13.90 -23.61 -1.38
C SER A 222 -13.36 -23.89 0.02
N GLU A 223 -13.54 -25.11 0.52
CA GLU A 223 -12.96 -25.59 1.79
C GLU A 223 -11.42 -25.44 1.81
N ASP A 224 -10.79 -25.30 0.64
CA ASP A 224 -9.34 -25.09 0.50
C ASP A 224 -8.88 -23.64 0.73
N ASN A 225 -9.80 -22.68 0.88
CA ASN A 225 -9.43 -21.28 1.04
C ASN A 225 -8.66 -21.04 2.36
N ILE A 226 -7.55 -20.31 2.26
CA ILE A 226 -6.78 -19.85 3.42
C ILE A 226 -7.64 -18.82 4.16
N ASN A 227 -8.02 -19.13 5.40
CA ASN A 227 -8.85 -18.24 6.23
C ASN A 227 -8.03 -17.07 6.82
N SER A 228 -8.71 -16.10 7.45
CA SER A 228 -8.08 -14.88 7.97
C SER A 228 -6.99 -15.14 9.02
N GLU A 229 -7.20 -16.09 9.92
CA GLU A 229 -6.19 -16.48 10.92
C GLU A 229 -4.94 -17.08 10.25
N GLN A 230 -5.14 -17.97 9.28
CA GLN A 230 -4.05 -18.57 8.52
C GLN A 230 -3.31 -17.52 7.68
N ARG A 231 -3.98 -16.53 7.09
CA ARG A 231 -3.33 -15.43 6.36
C ARG A 231 -2.41 -14.62 7.26
N LEU A 232 -2.85 -14.34 8.49
CA LEU A 232 -2.05 -13.65 9.50
C LEU A 232 -0.79 -14.46 9.81
N GLN A 233 -0.94 -15.73 10.19
CA GLN A 233 0.17 -16.62 10.56
C GLN A 233 1.15 -16.88 9.41
N LEU A 234 0.64 -17.01 8.19
CA LEU A 234 1.46 -17.33 7.04
C LEU A 234 2.25 -16.13 6.55
N LEU A 235 1.64 -14.94 6.46
CA LEU A 235 2.28 -13.78 5.83
C LEU A 235 2.52 -12.61 6.78
N LEU A 236 1.51 -12.15 7.53
CA LEU A 236 1.65 -10.90 8.30
C LEU A 236 2.60 -11.05 9.49
N ASP A 237 2.69 -12.24 10.10
CA ASP A 237 3.63 -12.52 11.18
C ASP A 237 5.11 -12.42 10.75
N VAL A 238 5.40 -12.37 9.44
CA VAL A 238 6.75 -12.13 8.92
C VAL A 238 7.17 -10.67 9.04
N TYR A 239 6.22 -9.75 9.19
CA TYR A 239 6.46 -8.31 9.18
C TYR A 239 6.50 -7.73 10.59
N GLU A 240 7.19 -6.60 10.73
CA GLU A 240 7.09 -5.82 11.96
C GLU A 240 5.71 -5.15 12.07
N PRO A 241 5.21 -4.90 13.29
CA PRO A 241 3.87 -4.33 13.51
C PRO A 241 3.59 -3.01 12.77
N TRP A 242 4.58 -2.12 12.71
CA TRP A 242 4.45 -0.86 11.97
C TRP A 242 4.43 -1.07 10.45
N GLU A 243 5.11 -2.10 9.94
CA GLU A 243 5.05 -2.44 8.52
C GLU A 243 3.68 -3.02 8.13
N ILE A 244 2.97 -3.67 9.06
CA ILE A 244 1.56 -4.07 8.86
C ILE A 244 0.67 -2.83 8.77
N GLU A 245 0.90 -1.81 9.60
CA GLU A 245 0.17 -0.54 9.50
C GLU A 245 0.49 0.24 8.22
N GLU A 246 1.68 0.11 7.66
CA GLU A 246 1.98 0.65 6.33
C GLU A 246 1.05 0.04 5.27
N ILE A 247 0.88 -1.29 5.30
CA ILE A 247 -0.07 -2.00 4.41
C ILE A 247 -1.50 -1.51 4.63
N LEU A 248 -1.91 -1.30 5.88
CA LEU A 248 -3.26 -0.82 6.21
C LEU A 248 -3.50 0.63 5.77
N CYS A 249 -2.47 1.49 5.77
CA CYS A 249 -2.53 2.83 5.20
C CYS A 249 -2.72 2.76 3.67
N ILE A 250 -1.97 1.89 2.98
CA ILE A 250 -2.18 1.63 1.55
C ILE A 250 -3.57 1.07 1.28
N ASN A 251 -4.06 0.13 2.10
CA ASN A 251 -5.41 -0.42 1.94
C ASN A 251 -6.49 0.69 2.03
N ALA A 252 -6.36 1.61 3.00
CA ALA A 252 -7.25 2.76 3.12
C ALA A 252 -7.22 3.68 1.88
N PHE A 253 -6.03 3.92 1.32
CA PHE A 253 -5.86 4.66 0.08
C PHE A 253 -6.56 3.97 -1.11
N VAL A 254 -6.31 2.68 -1.31
CA VAL A 254 -6.89 1.88 -2.40
C VAL A 254 -8.42 1.90 -2.32
N HIS A 255 -8.98 1.69 -1.12
CA HIS A 255 -10.42 1.81 -0.90
C HIS A 255 -10.97 3.21 -1.23
N ALA A 256 -10.26 4.28 -0.85
CA ALA A 256 -10.68 5.65 -1.13
C ALA A 256 -10.70 5.94 -2.64
N LYS A 257 -9.70 5.46 -3.38
CA LYS A 257 -9.64 5.61 -4.84
C LYS A 257 -10.73 4.81 -5.53
N TYR A 258 -10.91 3.54 -5.20
CA TYR A 258 -11.99 2.74 -5.78
C TYR A 258 -13.38 3.26 -5.44
N ARG A 259 -13.61 3.82 -4.24
CA ARG A 259 -14.88 4.49 -3.93
C ARG A 259 -15.18 5.61 -4.93
N THR A 260 -14.17 6.36 -5.34
CA THR A 260 -14.33 7.47 -6.30
C THR A 260 -14.56 6.94 -7.72
N LEU A 261 -13.83 5.89 -8.12
CA LEU A 261 -13.95 5.28 -9.45
C LEU A 261 -15.30 4.55 -9.63
N ILE A 262 -15.72 3.76 -8.65
CA ILE A 262 -16.99 3.02 -8.67
C ILE A 262 -18.17 3.98 -8.81
N LYS A 263 -18.17 5.10 -8.07
CA LYS A 263 -19.22 6.12 -8.18
C LYS A 263 -19.41 6.67 -9.59
N GLN A 264 -18.37 6.69 -10.42
CA GLN A 264 -18.46 7.21 -11.78
C GLN A 264 -19.25 6.26 -12.68
N VAL A 265 -19.10 4.94 -12.51
CA VAL A 265 -19.70 3.90 -13.37
C VAL A 265 -20.89 3.18 -12.73
N GLU A 266 -21.27 3.60 -11.53
CA GLU A 266 -22.28 2.94 -10.69
C GLU A 266 -23.62 2.80 -11.41
N TRP A 267 -24.09 3.88 -12.05
CA TRP A 267 -25.37 3.87 -12.74
C TRP A 267 -25.36 2.96 -13.97
N ASP A 268 -24.26 2.91 -14.72
CA ASP A 268 -24.15 2.06 -15.91
C ASP A 268 -24.17 0.56 -15.58
N LEU A 269 -23.72 0.20 -14.38
CA LEU A 269 -23.73 -1.17 -13.89
C LEU A 269 -24.96 -1.49 -13.04
N ASN A 270 -25.80 -0.50 -12.72
CA ASN A 270 -26.96 -0.72 -11.89
C ASN A 270 -27.99 -1.61 -12.61
N PRO A 271 -28.54 -2.65 -11.95
CA PRO A 271 -29.58 -3.49 -12.54
C PRO A 271 -30.81 -2.74 -13.05
N ASP A 272 -31.12 -1.58 -12.46
CA ASP A 272 -32.24 -0.72 -12.85
C ASP A 272 -31.91 0.25 -13.99
N ASN A 273 -30.70 0.18 -14.54
CA ASN A 273 -30.35 0.92 -15.75
C ASN A 273 -31.12 0.35 -16.95
N PRO A 274 -31.81 1.19 -17.76
CA PRO A 274 -32.61 0.74 -18.90
C PRO A 274 -31.85 -0.09 -19.94
N SER A 275 -30.51 0.01 -20.00
CA SER A 275 -29.68 -0.82 -20.88
C SER A 275 -29.75 -2.34 -20.57
N PHE A 276 -30.30 -2.72 -19.42
CA PHE A 276 -30.53 -4.10 -19.03
C PHE A 276 -31.98 -4.60 -19.24
N ASP A 277 -32.92 -3.74 -19.65
CA ASP A 277 -34.34 -4.12 -19.78
C ASP A 277 -34.53 -5.31 -20.73
N ASP A 278 -33.88 -5.29 -21.89
CA ASP A 278 -33.92 -6.38 -22.88
C ASP A 278 -33.25 -7.69 -22.37
N LYS A 279 -32.37 -7.57 -21.38
CA LYS A 279 -31.62 -8.69 -20.79
C LYS A 279 -32.28 -9.25 -19.52
N ARG A 280 -33.25 -8.53 -18.94
CA ARG A 280 -33.91 -8.89 -17.69
C ARG A 280 -34.90 -10.04 -17.92
N ARG A 281 -34.47 -11.27 -17.60
CA ARG A 281 -35.28 -12.49 -17.72
C ARG A 281 -35.82 -12.95 -16.36
N GLY A 282 -36.54 -12.09 -15.64
CA GLY A 282 -37.16 -12.42 -14.35
C GLY A 282 -36.64 -11.59 -13.16
N PRO A 283 -36.79 -12.08 -11.92
CA PRO A 283 -36.49 -11.31 -10.69
C PRO A 283 -34.98 -11.26 -10.35
N HIS A 284 -34.13 -11.93 -11.13
CA HIS A 284 -32.70 -12.01 -10.90
C HIS A 284 -31.97 -10.80 -11.49
N THR A 285 -30.84 -10.44 -10.86
CA THR A 285 -29.93 -9.42 -11.38
C THR A 285 -29.50 -9.78 -12.82
N PRO A 286 -29.68 -8.86 -13.79
CA PRO A 286 -29.28 -9.11 -15.18
C PRO A 286 -27.77 -9.42 -15.31
N PRO A 287 -27.36 -10.29 -16.24
CA PRO A 287 -25.94 -10.57 -16.46
C PRO A 287 -25.14 -9.30 -16.78
N GLY A 288 -24.05 -9.09 -16.05
CA GLY A 288 -23.18 -7.90 -16.18
C GLY A 288 -23.65 -6.68 -15.39
N ALA A 289 -24.77 -6.77 -14.66
CA ALA A 289 -25.21 -5.74 -13.72
C ALA A 289 -24.77 -6.06 -12.29
N PHE A 290 -24.46 -5.03 -11.51
CA PHE A 290 -23.93 -5.10 -10.15
C PHE A 290 -24.58 -4.05 -9.25
N HIS A 291 -24.95 -4.44 -8.03
CA HIS A 291 -25.51 -3.52 -7.04
C HIS A 291 -24.39 -2.78 -6.27
N LEU A 292 -23.63 -1.93 -6.96
CA LEU A 292 -22.41 -1.31 -6.42
C LEU A 292 -22.65 -0.30 -5.29
N ALA A 293 -23.83 0.33 -5.21
CA ALA A 293 -24.19 1.25 -4.12
C ALA A 293 -25.16 0.67 -3.09
N ASN A 294 -25.57 -0.59 -3.23
CA ASN A 294 -26.45 -1.20 -2.24
C ASN A 294 -25.70 -1.31 -0.90
N SER A 295 -26.26 -0.79 0.18
CA SER A 295 -25.64 -0.84 1.51
C SER A 295 -25.37 -2.26 2.01
N MET A 296 -26.02 -3.27 1.45
CA MET A 296 -25.87 -4.67 1.83
C MET A 296 -24.76 -5.40 1.07
N TYR A 297 -24.43 -5.00 -0.16
CA TYR A 297 -23.51 -5.72 -1.06
C TYR A 297 -22.46 -4.87 -1.78
N GLY A 298 -22.63 -3.54 -1.79
CA GLY A 298 -21.71 -2.62 -2.45
C GLY A 298 -20.32 -2.64 -1.83
N ASP A 299 -20.26 -2.91 -0.52
CA ASP A 299 -19.00 -3.13 0.19
C ASP A 299 -18.31 -4.41 -0.30
N ASP A 300 -19.04 -5.50 -0.57
CA ASP A 300 -18.47 -6.77 -1.03
C ASP A 300 -17.79 -6.62 -2.40
N TYR A 301 -18.43 -5.92 -3.34
CA TYR A 301 -17.85 -5.66 -4.66
C TYR A 301 -16.62 -4.74 -4.57
N ARG A 302 -16.66 -3.75 -3.69
CA ARG A 302 -15.51 -2.87 -3.44
C ARG A 302 -14.34 -3.66 -2.83
N ASN A 303 -14.61 -4.52 -1.86
CA ASN A 303 -13.59 -5.38 -1.24
C ASN A 303 -12.98 -6.32 -2.28
N GLY A 304 -13.79 -6.91 -3.16
CA GLY A 304 -13.28 -7.80 -4.19
C GLY A 304 -12.43 -7.11 -5.26
N ILE A 305 -12.79 -5.90 -5.71
CA ILE A 305 -11.95 -5.16 -6.66
C ILE A 305 -10.65 -4.65 -6.03
N VAL A 306 -10.65 -4.30 -4.75
CA VAL A 306 -9.42 -3.98 -3.99
C VAL A 306 -8.45 -5.16 -4.01
N CYS A 307 -8.96 -6.38 -3.85
CA CYS A 307 -8.16 -7.61 -3.91
C CYS A 307 -7.61 -7.95 -5.32
N ARG A 308 -7.97 -7.21 -6.37
CA ARG A 308 -7.32 -7.32 -7.70
C ARG A 308 -5.92 -6.70 -7.72
N GLY A 309 -5.58 -5.91 -6.70
CA GLY A 309 -4.26 -5.32 -6.52
C GLY A 309 -4.04 -4.03 -7.31
N LEU A 310 -2.79 -3.59 -7.29
CA LEU A 310 -2.36 -2.26 -7.71
C LEU A 310 -2.30 -2.09 -9.24
N ARG A 311 -2.14 -3.18 -10.00
CA ARG A 311 -2.17 -3.13 -11.48
C ARG A 311 -3.50 -2.61 -12.00
N VAL A 312 -4.60 -3.15 -11.47
CA VAL A 312 -5.96 -2.74 -11.86
C VAL A 312 -6.24 -1.32 -11.40
N LEU A 313 -5.78 -0.94 -10.21
CA LEU A 313 -5.95 0.42 -9.71
C LEU A 313 -5.20 1.44 -10.57
N SER A 314 -3.94 1.20 -10.90
CA SER A 314 -3.13 2.10 -11.75
C SER A 314 -3.81 2.30 -13.11
N ALA A 315 -4.21 1.21 -13.76
CA ALA A 315 -4.92 1.27 -15.03
C ALA A 315 -6.23 2.07 -14.91
N ALA A 316 -7.02 1.84 -13.85
CA ALA A 316 -8.28 2.55 -13.66
C ALA A 316 -8.10 4.05 -13.40
N LEU A 317 -7.00 4.47 -12.76
CA LEU A 317 -6.70 5.88 -12.53
C LEU A 317 -6.21 6.62 -13.79
N GLU A 318 -5.62 5.89 -14.74
CA GLU A 318 -5.08 6.45 -15.99
C GLU A 318 -6.11 6.50 -17.12
N ILE A 319 -7.19 5.72 -17.05
CA ILE A 319 -8.23 5.70 -18.10
C ILE A 319 -9.03 7.01 -18.10
N PRO A 320 -8.99 7.80 -19.19
CA PRO A 320 -9.78 9.03 -19.30
C PRO A 320 -11.20 8.77 -19.81
N SER A 321 -11.44 7.64 -20.47
CA SER A 321 -12.70 7.31 -21.12
C SER A 321 -13.65 6.59 -20.17
N HIS A 322 -14.84 7.16 -19.97
CA HIS A 322 -15.91 6.55 -19.18
C HIS A 322 -16.24 5.12 -19.64
N SER A 323 -16.31 4.88 -20.95
CA SER A 323 -16.64 3.55 -21.50
C SER A 323 -15.54 2.52 -21.25
N GLU A 324 -14.27 2.94 -21.28
CA GLU A 324 -13.15 2.05 -20.98
C GLU A 324 -13.06 1.75 -19.49
N LEU A 325 -13.31 2.75 -18.64
CA LEU A 325 -13.37 2.57 -17.18
C LEU A 325 -14.50 1.61 -16.81
N LEU A 326 -15.68 1.81 -17.40
CA LEU A 326 -16.82 0.91 -17.22
C LEU A 326 -16.48 -0.53 -17.59
N LYS A 327 -15.83 -0.75 -18.75
CA LYS A 327 -15.40 -2.09 -19.18
C LYS A 327 -14.40 -2.71 -18.21
N LEU A 328 -13.39 -1.94 -17.78
CA LEU A 328 -12.39 -2.42 -16.83
C LEU A 328 -13.04 -2.83 -15.51
N ILE A 329 -13.82 -1.93 -14.89
CA ILE A 329 -14.49 -2.19 -13.62
C ILE A 329 -15.43 -3.40 -13.76
N ALA A 330 -16.27 -3.45 -14.79
CA ALA A 330 -17.18 -4.57 -15.01
C ALA A 330 -16.45 -5.92 -15.16
N SER A 331 -15.26 -5.93 -15.75
CA SER A 331 -14.46 -7.15 -15.95
C SER A 331 -13.71 -7.61 -14.69
N GLU A 332 -13.43 -6.69 -13.76
CA GLU A 332 -12.61 -6.96 -12.58
C GLU A 332 -13.42 -7.08 -11.29
N VAL A 333 -14.65 -6.54 -11.25
CA VAL A 333 -15.55 -6.65 -10.09
C VAL A 333 -15.82 -8.11 -9.74
N VAL A 334 -15.70 -8.40 -8.44
CA VAL A 334 -15.97 -9.69 -7.83
C VAL A 334 -16.48 -9.44 -6.43
N SER A 335 -17.39 -10.28 -5.94
CA SER A 335 -17.93 -10.15 -4.58
C SER A 335 -16.97 -10.80 -3.58
N VAL A 336 -16.50 -10.05 -2.59
CA VAL A 336 -15.76 -10.57 -1.44
C VAL A 336 -16.33 -9.94 -0.18
N GLN A 337 -16.90 -10.77 0.70
CA GLN A 337 -17.67 -10.29 1.85
C GLN A 337 -16.90 -9.32 2.75
N ASP A 338 -15.68 -9.67 3.13
CA ASP A 338 -14.87 -8.87 4.04
C ASP A 338 -13.71 -8.18 3.31
N ASP A 339 -13.32 -6.99 3.77
CA ASP A 339 -12.02 -6.42 3.44
C ASP A 339 -10.95 -7.39 3.99
N MET A 340 -10.35 -8.14 3.08
CA MET A 340 -9.50 -9.27 3.43
C MET A 340 -8.30 -8.87 4.28
N ILE A 341 -7.71 -7.70 4.05
CA ILE A 341 -6.55 -7.23 4.83
C ILE A 341 -7.04 -6.80 6.21
N SER A 342 -8.07 -5.95 6.27
CA SER A 342 -8.60 -5.47 7.56
C SER A 342 -9.11 -6.63 8.41
N GLU A 343 -9.83 -7.59 7.81
CA GLU A 343 -10.31 -8.80 8.48
C GLU A 343 -9.15 -9.65 9.02
N THR A 344 -8.08 -9.85 8.24
CA THR A 344 -6.89 -10.59 8.68
C THR A 344 -6.22 -9.94 9.89
N THR A 345 -6.27 -8.60 9.99
CA THR A 345 -5.68 -7.85 11.11
C THR A 345 -6.58 -7.73 12.34
N ARG A 346 -7.74 -8.40 12.37
CA ARG A 346 -8.66 -8.26 13.51
C ARG A 346 -8.03 -8.77 14.82
N PRO A 347 -8.36 -8.14 15.97
CA PRO A 347 -7.80 -8.51 17.26
C PRO A 347 -8.03 -9.97 17.65
N TYR A 348 -9.18 -10.53 17.27
CA TYR A 348 -9.52 -11.92 17.54
C TYR A 348 -8.47 -12.87 16.94
N HIS A 349 -8.07 -12.66 15.68
CA HIS A 349 -7.05 -13.49 15.03
C HIS A 349 -5.67 -13.28 15.65
N GLN A 350 -5.35 -12.05 16.05
CA GLN A 350 -4.10 -11.76 16.78
C GLN A 350 -4.05 -12.48 18.14
N ASP A 351 -5.16 -12.51 18.88
CA ASP A 351 -5.26 -13.20 20.17
C ASP A 351 -5.11 -14.71 20.00
N THR A 352 -5.84 -15.31 19.05
CA THR A 352 -5.74 -16.76 18.75
C THR A 352 -4.32 -17.14 18.31
N ARG A 353 -3.67 -16.29 17.51
CA ARG A 353 -2.28 -16.49 17.10
C ARG A 353 -1.34 -16.40 18.31
N ARG A 354 -1.50 -15.44 19.22
CA ARG A 354 -0.69 -15.37 20.47
C ARG A 354 -0.88 -16.60 21.36
N ASP A 355 -2.10 -17.12 21.46
CA ASP A 355 -2.43 -18.31 22.25
C ASP A 355 -1.77 -19.58 21.68
N SER A 356 -1.58 -19.65 20.35
CA SER A 356 -1.06 -20.84 19.66
C SER A 356 0.42 -20.75 19.25
N GLN A 357 0.91 -19.54 18.95
CA GLN A 357 2.23 -19.23 18.40
C GLN A 357 2.76 -17.94 19.05
N TYR A 358 3.17 -18.07 20.31
CA TYR A 358 3.75 -16.95 21.05
C TYR A 358 5.16 -16.65 20.53
N SER A 359 5.36 -15.43 20.02
CA SER A 359 6.60 -14.98 19.37
C SER A 359 7.49 -14.17 20.31
N ASP A 360 8.74 -13.95 19.92
CA ASP A 360 9.63 -13.04 20.65
C ASP A 360 9.13 -11.59 20.64
N ARG A 361 8.35 -11.17 19.63
CA ARG A 361 7.68 -9.87 19.62
C ARG A 361 6.59 -9.77 20.68
N ASP A 362 5.84 -10.85 20.90
CA ASP A 362 4.86 -10.90 21.99
C ASP A 362 5.56 -10.83 23.35
N ARG A 363 6.68 -11.56 23.50
CA ARG A 363 7.53 -11.49 24.68
C ARG A 363 8.06 -10.09 24.95
N ALA A 364 8.56 -9.40 23.92
CA ALA A 364 9.09 -8.04 24.05
C ALA A 364 8.01 -7.03 24.48
N GLN A 365 6.79 -7.19 23.96
CA GLN A 365 5.64 -6.40 24.38
C GLN A 365 5.29 -6.66 25.85
N ASP A 366 5.15 -7.93 26.24
CA ASP A 366 4.76 -8.35 27.59
C ASP A 366 5.82 -7.94 28.64
N ASN A 367 7.10 -8.01 28.27
CA ASN A 367 8.24 -7.52 29.07
C ASN A 367 8.36 -6.00 29.15
N ARG A 368 7.52 -5.25 28.42
CA ARG A 368 7.58 -3.79 28.32
C ARG A 368 8.95 -3.30 27.87
N GLU A 369 9.53 -3.99 26.89
CA GLU A 369 10.81 -3.60 26.32
C GLU A 369 10.70 -2.19 25.73
N ARG A 370 11.79 -1.43 25.83
CA ARG A 370 11.83 -0.06 25.31
C ARG A 370 12.05 -0.09 23.81
N MET A 371 11.28 0.72 23.10
CA MET A 371 11.40 0.96 21.67
C MET A 371 11.69 2.43 21.44
N ARG A 372 12.97 2.78 21.24
CA ARG A 372 13.39 4.17 21.04
C ARG A 372 13.37 4.51 19.56
N PHE A 373 13.11 5.78 19.27
CA PHE A 373 13.35 6.32 17.94
C PHE A 373 14.85 6.63 17.79
N GLU A 374 15.54 5.85 16.97
CA GLU A 374 17.00 5.95 16.76
C GLU A 374 17.40 6.83 15.57
N GLY A 375 16.42 7.47 14.92
CA GLY A 375 16.61 8.27 13.71
C GLY A 375 15.85 7.70 12.51
N GLU A 376 15.95 8.38 11.37
CA GLU A 376 15.28 7.93 10.16
C GLU A 376 15.98 6.72 9.56
N CYS A 377 15.28 5.60 9.69
CA CYS A 377 15.65 4.34 9.09
C CYS A 377 14.37 3.61 8.74
N TYR A 378 14.26 3.12 7.51
CA TYR A 378 13.04 2.42 7.11
C TYR A 378 12.90 1.05 7.80
N TYR A 379 13.99 0.45 8.28
CA TYR A 379 13.94 -0.80 9.07
C TYR A 379 13.57 -0.61 10.53
N SER A 380 13.68 0.62 11.04
CA SER A 380 13.38 0.95 12.41
C SER A 380 11.93 1.44 12.53
N PRO A 381 11.34 1.35 13.73
CA PRO A 381 9.99 1.87 13.96
C PRO A 381 9.93 3.38 13.65
N PRO A 382 8.91 3.85 12.90
CA PRO A 382 8.78 5.25 12.56
C PRO A 382 8.43 6.09 13.80
N PHE A 383 8.75 7.39 13.75
CA PHE A 383 8.56 8.29 14.89
C PHE A 383 7.12 8.27 15.45
N ALA A 384 6.10 8.32 14.59
CA ALA A 384 4.71 8.30 15.02
C ALA A 384 4.33 7.00 15.76
N TRP A 385 4.91 5.86 15.37
CA TRP A 385 4.69 4.58 16.04
C TRP A 385 5.28 4.58 17.45
N VAL A 386 6.51 5.08 17.59
CA VAL A 386 7.20 5.25 18.88
C VAL A 386 6.43 6.18 19.81
N VAL A 387 5.96 7.32 19.29
CA VAL A 387 5.16 8.29 20.05
C VAL A 387 3.83 7.67 20.48
N PHE A 388 3.12 7.01 19.56
CA PHE A 388 1.83 6.38 19.87
C PHE A 388 1.95 5.33 20.97
N TRP A 389 3.02 4.53 20.99
CA TRP A 389 3.25 3.52 22.02
C TRP A 389 4.08 4.01 23.21
N ARG A 390 4.36 5.32 23.32
CA ARG A 390 5.10 5.93 24.44
C ARG A 390 6.45 5.26 24.71
N GLU A 391 7.20 4.97 23.65
CA GLU A 391 8.50 4.29 23.70
C GLU A 391 8.48 2.86 24.28
N LEU A 392 7.30 2.25 24.41
CA LEU A 392 7.16 0.83 24.72
C LEU A 392 6.99 0.04 23.43
N TYR A 393 7.63 -1.12 23.36
CA TYR A 393 7.42 -2.03 22.24
C TYR A 393 5.96 -2.52 22.24
N SER A 394 5.37 -2.60 21.05
CA SER A 394 4.02 -3.12 20.87
C SER A 394 3.94 -3.98 19.61
N ASN A 395 3.39 -5.18 19.79
CA ASN A 395 3.05 -6.13 18.73
C ASN A 395 1.55 -6.05 18.39
N LEU A 396 0.90 -4.90 18.60
CA LEU A 396 -0.52 -4.67 18.35
C LEU A 396 -0.73 -3.74 17.16
N TYR A 397 -1.56 -4.15 16.21
CA TYR A 397 -1.86 -3.43 14.97
C TYR A 397 -3.33 -3.61 14.58
N GLY A 398 -3.75 -3.06 13.46
CA GLY A 398 -5.12 -3.13 12.98
C GLY A 398 -6.06 -2.33 13.86
N ASP A 399 -7.06 -3.00 14.42
CA ASP A 399 -8.11 -2.36 15.23
C ASP A 399 -7.63 -1.84 16.59
N TYR A 400 -6.41 -2.15 17.01
CA TYR A 400 -5.79 -1.54 18.19
C TYR A 400 -5.35 -0.09 17.92
N ILE A 401 -5.28 0.32 16.65
CA ILE A 401 -4.90 1.66 16.20
C ILE A 401 -6.14 2.42 15.72
N PRO A 402 -6.29 3.73 16.03
CA PRO A 402 -7.35 4.55 15.45
C PRO A 402 -7.34 4.53 13.92
N THR A 403 -8.47 4.18 13.30
CA THR A 403 -8.60 4.13 11.83
C THR A 403 -8.43 5.51 11.18
N SER A 404 -8.60 6.60 11.93
CA SER A 404 -8.35 7.98 11.47
C SER A 404 -6.89 8.29 11.21
N PHE A 405 -5.95 7.42 11.60
CA PHE A 405 -4.52 7.58 11.28
C PHE A 405 -4.15 7.16 9.87
N ARG A 406 -4.88 6.19 9.30
CA ARG A 406 -4.57 5.60 7.99
C ARG A 406 -4.73 6.59 6.83
N PRO A 407 -5.74 7.48 6.79
CA PRO A 407 -5.90 8.45 5.70
C PRO A 407 -4.72 9.39 5.48
N TRP A 408 -4.01 9.75 6.54
CA TRP A 408 -2.82 10.59 6.44
C TRP A 408 -1.52 9.80 6.58
N GLY A 409 -1.56 8.46 6.62
CA GLY A 409 -0.36 7.63 6.53
C GLY A 409 0.61 7.76 7.69
N TYR A 410 0.14 7.75 8.94
CA TYR A 410 0.94 8.14 10.10
C TYR A 410 2.31 7.48 10.28
N VAL A 411 2.46 6.24 9.81
CA VAL A 411 3.72 5.47 9.87
C VAL A 411 4.68 5.73 8.70
N MET A 412 4.28 6.51 7.69
CA MET A 412 5.05 6.71 6.46
C MET A 412 6.07 7.84 6.57
N TRP A 413 5.81 8.82 7.42
CA TRP A 413 6.51 10.11 7.40
C TRP A 413 7.70 10.16 8.32
N ASP A 414 8.68 10.96 7.93
CA ASP A 414 9.80 11.28 8.79
C ASP A 414 9.38 12.20 9.93
N LYS A 415 10.12 12.12 11.04
CA LYS A 415 9.93 12.90 12.25
C LYS A 415 9.84 14.39 11.94
N ASP A 416 10.74 14.92 11.13
CA ASP A 416 10.80 16.36 10.86
C ASP A 416 9.53 16.84 10.15
N ARG A 417 8.98 16.04 9.23
CA ARG A 417 7.68 16.32 8.61
C ARG A 417 6.58 16.34 9.66
N LEU A 418 6.54 15.34 10.54
CA LEU A 418 5.51 15.22 11.58
C LEU A 418 5.59 16.32 12.65
N VAL A 419 6.79 16.69 13.07
CA VAL A 419 7.02 17.75 14.08
C VAL A 419 6.61 19.12 13.55
N ASN A 420 6.72 19.34 12.23
CA ASN A 420 6.21 20.55 11.58
C ASN A 420 4.68 20.56 11.41
N THR A 421 3.98 19.56 11.95
CA THR A 421 2.51 19.47 11.97
C THR A 421 1.97 19.29 13.39
N ASP A 422 0.65 19.32 13.54
CA ASP A 422 -0.03 18.94 14.78
C ASP A 422 -0.14 17.41 14.96
N ALA A 423 0.66 16.59 14.25
CA ALA A 423 0.51 15.13 14.24
C ALA A 423 0.51 14.50 15.64
N VAL A 424 1.41 14.92 16.53
CA VAL A 424 1.47 14.38 17.91
C VAL A 424 0.18 14.70 18.69
N ALA A 425 -0.32 15.94 18.57
CA ALA A 425 -1.56 16.34 19.21
C ALA A 425 -2.77 15.61 18.62
N ILE A 426 -2.77 15.36 17.32
CA ILE A 426 -3.80 14.55 16.64
C ILE A 426 -3.74 13.11 17.12
N ILE A 427 -2.55 12.52 17.22
CA ILE A 427 -2.38 11.16 17.75
C ILE A 427 -3.02 11.03 19.13
N ASP A 428 -2.71 11.95 20.05
CA ASP A 428 -3.29 11.93 21.39
C ASP A 428 -4.80 12.18 21.39
N ARG A 429 -5.29 13.08 20.55
CA ARG A 429 -6.73 13.40 20.45
C ARG A 429 -7.54 12.22 19.94
N GLU A 430 -7.11 11.61 18.84
CA GLU A 430 -7.81 10.48 18.22
C GLU A 430 -7.73 9.23 19.10
N TRP A 431 -6.61 9.02 19.78
CA TRP A 431 -6.49 7.98 20.80
C TRP A 431 -7.52 8.17 21.91
N LYS A 432 -7.58 9.37 22.51
CA LYS A 432 -8.58 9.68 23.54
C LYS A 432 -10.01 9.49 23.01
N ALA A 433 -10.31 9.94 21.80
CA ALA A 433 -11.63 9.77 21.19
C ALA A 433 -11.99 8.29 20.98
N MET A 434 -11.02 7.46 20.57
CA MET A 434 -11.19 6.02 20.45
C MET A 434 -11.48 5.38 21.82
N CYS A 435 -10.75 5.76 22.87
CA CYS A 435 -10.94 5.24 24.23
C CYS A 435 -12.27 5.71 24.86
N SER A 436 -12.65 6.98 24.71
CA SER A 436 -13.89 7.53 25.26
C SER A 436 -15.15 6.90 24.66
N ARG A 437 -15.08 6.39 23.43
CA ARG A 437 -16.20 5.63 22.81
C ARG A 437 -16.43 4.26 23.46
N VAL A 438 -15.51 3.76 24.28
CA VAL A 438 -15.54 2.40 24.85
C VAL A 438 -15.89 2.39 26.35
N VAL A 439 -15.75 3.53 27.04
CA VAL A 439 -15.90 3.64 28.49
C VAL A 439 -17.11 4.49 28.87
N ASP A 440 -18.30 3.87 28.87
CA ASP A 440 -19.39 4.29 29.76
C ASP A 440 -19.09 3.73 31.16
N GLY A 441 -18.47 4.54 32.02
CA GLY A 441 -18.32 4.28 33.45
C GLY A 441 -16.89 3.93 33.92
N GLY A 442 -16.20 4.92 34.49
CA GLY A 442 -15.03 4.77 35.37
C GLY A 442 -13.69 5.21 34.77
N GLU A 443 -12.88 5.92 35.57
CA GLU A 443 -11.48 6.24 35.27
C GLU A 443 -10.63 4.95 35.28
N LEU A 444 -10.53 4.29 34.13
CA LEU A 444 -9.48 3.31 33.86
C LEU A 444 -8.27 4.05 33.29
N GLY A 445 -7.07 3.57 33.61
CA GLY A 445 -5.79 4.10 33.10
C GLY A 445 -5.72 4.06 31.56
N ASP A 446 -4.63 4.58 30.99
CA ASP A 446 -4.47 4.57 29.53
C ASP A 446 -4.51 3.11 29.02
N PRO A 447 -5.40 2.73 28.08
CA PRO A 447 -5.49 1.35 27.62
C PRO A 447 -4.18 0.82 27.02
N ARG A 448 -3.27 1.69 26.56
CA ARG A 448 -1.91 1.29 26.16
C ARG A 448 -1.12 0.69 27.32
N ASP A 449 -1.29 1.21 28.53
CA ASP A 449 -0.61 0.71 29.72
C ASP A 449 -1.12 -0.68 30.12
N GLU A 450 -2.39 -0.98 29.83
CA GLU A 450 -2.97 -2.32 30.04
C GLU A 450 -2.61 -3.29 28.90
N TRP A 451 -2.52 -2.80 27.66
CA TRP A 451 -2.22 -3.63 26.50
C TRP A 451 -0.76 -3.99 26.36
N THR A 452 0.13 -3.12 26.87
CA THR A 452 1.57 -3.40 27.01
C THR A 452 1.90 -4.10 28.33
N ALA A 453 0.92 -4.37 29.19
CA ALA A 453 1.12 -5.11 30.44
C ALA A 453 0.35 -6.44 30.42
N ASN A 454 1.05 -7.55 30.20
CA ASN A 454 0.68 -8.87 30.73
C ASN A 454 1.93 -9.69 30.98
#